data_AF-A0A7C3NG55-F1
#
_entry.id   AF-A0A7C3NG55-F1
#
_cell.length_a   1.000
_cell.length_b   1.000
_cell.length_c   1.000
_cell.angle_alpha   90.00
_cell.angle_beta   90.00
_cell.angle_gamma   90.00
#
_symmetry.space_group_name_H-M   'P 1'
#
loop_
_entity.id
_entity.type
_entity.pdbx_description
1 polymer ?
#
loop_
_entity_poly.entity_id
_entity_poly.type
_entity_poly.pdbx_seq_one_letter_code
_entity_poly.pdbx_strand_id
1 'polypeptide(L)'
;MDKPNRAFPNFPWWGVHVLVNTQDDIAALTNQVPALAKLGVNLLIPEINYNFAYRSHPELQTQSPVTYEGARRLAQVCRQNGVRLTPQFQCLGHQSWAETTFPLLVRYPEFDETPGQYPNNKDIYCRSWCPQHPGVNPIIFDLFDELIEAFEADALHVGMDEVFLIASEFCPRCKGQDPARLFAKAVNDYHDHLVKSRRVEMMMWGDRLLDGVATGYGMWEAAENGTHPAIDLIPKDIILCDWHYTLREEYPSIPIFLDKGFRVIPGGWREEDAVEALIDYAERYAGERMLGYLSTTWGAVKISDLAGWAPILKAQQRLKR
;
A
#
# COMPACT_ATOMS: atom_id res chain seq x y z
N MET A 1 34.65 -28.38 7.79
CA MET A 1 34.19 -27.29 6.89
C MET A 1 32.77 -27.00 7.29
N ASP A 2 32.64 -26.12 8.28
CA ASP A 2 31.37 -25.84 8.93
C ASP A 2 30.56 -24.89 8.05
N LYS A 3 29.37 -25.33 7.65
CA LYS A 3 28.34 -24.43 7.12
C LYS A 3 27.89 -23.54 8.28
N PRO A 4 27.82 -22.21 8.12
CA PRO A 4 27.13 -21.40 9.11
C PRO A 4 25.66 -21.78 9.06
N ASN A 5 25.22 -22.50 10.09
CA ASN A 5 23.83 -22.68 10.44
C ASN A 5 23.27 -21.30 10.82
N ARG A 6 22.78 -20.52 9.85
CA ARG A 6 21.91 -19.39 10.15
C ARG A 6 20.52 -19.96 10.33
N ALA A 7 20.20 -20.32 11.57
CA ALA A 7 18.81 -20.15 12.01
C ALA A 7 18.44 -18.69 11.68
N PHE A 8 17.38 -18.48 10.90
CA PHE A 8 16.74 -17.18 10.83
C PHE A 8 15.63 -17.18 11.88
N PRO A 9 15.88 -16.77 13.13
CA PRO A 9 14.78 -16.27 13.93
C PRO A 9 14.43 -14.87 13.41
N ASN A 10 13.12 -14.62 13.34
CA ASN A 10 12.45 -13.33 13.19
C ASN A 10 12.36 -12.76 11.77
N PHE A 11 11.16 -12.24 11.50
CA PHE A 11 10.78 -11.43 10.35
C PHE A 11 11.93 -10.55 9.83
N PRO A 12 12.45 -10.78 8.61
CA PRO A 12 13.59 -10.03 8.13
C PRO A 12 13.26 -8.56 7.91
N TRP A 13 12.01 -8.21 7.62
CA TRP A 13 11.57 -6.83 7.44
C TRP A 13 10.65 -6.36 8.56
N TRP A 14 10.96 -5.20 9.10
CA TRP A 14 10.03 -4.43 9.90
C TRP A 14 9.82 -3.07 9.23
N GLY A 15 8.62 -2.91 8.68
CA GLY A 15 8.19 -1.73 7.96
C GLY A 15 7.42 -0.75 8.82
N VAL A 16 7.47 0.53 8.44
CA VAL A 16 6.53 1.56 8.88
C VAL A 16 5.87 2.19 7.66
N HIS A 17 4.53 2.21 7.62
CA HIS A 17 3.74 2.96 6.65
C HIS A 17 3.25 4.28 7.27
N VAL A 18 3.36 5.37 6.50
CA VAL A 18 3.06 6.72 6.97
C VAL A 18 2.50 7.60 5.84
N LEU A 19 1.43 8.35 6.14
CA LEU A 19 0.89 9.35 5.22
C LEU A 19 1.81 10.57 5.16
N VAL A 20 2.14 11.04 3.96
CA VAL A 20 2.91 12.27 3.73
C VAL A 20 2.11 13.17 2.82
N ASN A 21 1.58 14.26 3.38
CA ASN A 21 0.68 15.15 2.65
C ASN A 21 1.34 16.46 2.22
N THR A 22 2.48 16.82 2.82
CA THR A 22 3.13 18.11 2.61
C THR A 22 4.65 18.03 2.60
N GLN A 23 5.29 19.11 2.15
CA GLN A 23 6.72 19.32 2.29
C GLN A 23 7.20 19.32 3.76
N ASP A 24 6.37 19.73 4.72
CA ASP A 24 6.73 19.69 6.13
C ASP A 24 6.69 18.26 6.67
N ASP A 25 5.75 17.44 6.20
CA ASP A 25 5.65 16.03 6.56
C ASP A 25 6.89 15.24 6.12
N ILE A 26 7.34 15.43 4.86
CA ILE A 26 8.55 14.73 4.36
C ILE A 26 9.81 15.17 5.12
N ALA A 27 9.88 16.45 5.54
CA ALA A 27 10.98 16.96 6.36
C ALA A 27 10.95 16.36 7.77
N ALA A 28 9.78 16.29 8.40
CA ALA A 28 9.60 15.63 9.69
C ALA A 28 9.95 14.14 9.61
N LEU A 29 9.54 13.45 8.54
CA LEU A 29 9.81 12.04 8.34
C LEU A 29 11.30 11.78 8.17
N THR A 30 11.97 12.61 7.37
CA THR A 30 13.42 12.57 7.19
C THR A 30 14.17 12.65 8.53
N ASN A 31 13.71 13.51 9.45
CA ASN A 31 14.32 13.65 10.77
C ASN A 31 14.08 12.43 11.68
N GLN A 32 13.03 11.65 11.42
CA GLN A 32 12.65 10.48 12.22
C GLN A 32 13.34 9.19 11.80
N VAL A 33 13.82 9.09 10.57
CA VAL A 33 14.48 7.88 10.04
C VAL A 33 15.57 7.33 10.97
N PRO A 34 16.51 8.13 11.54
CA PRO A 34 17.53 7.58 12.42
C PRO A 34 16.97 6.98 13.72
N ALA A 35 15.86 7.54 14.25
CA ALA A 35 15.21 7.01 15.44
C ALA A 35 14.50 5.69 15.13
N LEU A 36 13.76 5.62 14.02
CA LEU A 36 13.12 4.38 13.54
C LEU A 36 14.15 3.28 13.27
N ALA A 37 15.26 3.61 12.60
CA ALA A 37 16.34 2.66 12.33
C ALA A 37 16.96 2.09 13.62
N LYS A 38 17.16 2.91 14.66
CA LYS A 38 17.63 2.44 15.98
C LYS A 38 16.64 1.48 16.64
N LEU A 39 15.35 1.60 16.35
CA LEU A 39 14.38 0.63 16.84
C LEU A 39 14.55 -0.72 16.15
N GLY A 40 14.99 -0.75 14.90
CA GLY A 40 15.10 -1.94 14.05
C GLY A 40 14.24 -1.86 12.78
N VAL A 41 13.54 -0.74 12.55
CA VAL A 41 12.80 -0.52 11.29
C VAL A 41 13.79 -0.47 10.14
N ASN A 42 13.54 -1.26 9.11
CA ASN A 42 14.39 -1.36 7.92
C ASN A 42 13.63 -1.21 6.60
N LEU A 43 12.33 -0.93 6.67
CA LEU A 43 11.49 -0.56 5.54
C LEU A 43 10.64 0.67 5.92
N LEU A 44 10.57 1.65 5.02
CA LEU A 44 9.72 2.82 5.15
C LEU A 44 8.86 2.97 3.90
N ILE A 45 7.54 3.03 4.11
CA ILE A 45 6.54 3.21 3.05
C ILE A 45 5.83 4.55 3.26
N PRO A 46 6.35 5.66 2.70
CA PRO A 46 5.63 6.92 2.72
C PRO A 46 4.57 6.92 1.62
N GLU A 47 3.31 7.13 2.00
CA GLU A 47 2.20 7.31 1.07
C GLU A 47 2.13 8.77 0.62
N ILE A 48 2.46 8.98 -0.65
CA ILE A 48 2.66 10.30 -1.25
C ILE A 48 1.46 10.71 -2.10
N ASN A 49 0.92 9.79 -2.90
CA ASN A 49 -0.21 10.03 -3.81
C ASN A 49 0.00 11.30 -4.66
N TYR A 50 -1.00 12.18 -4.72
CA TYR A 50 -0.96 13.46 -5.43
C TYR A 50 -0.15 14.56 -4.73
N ASN A 51 0.45 14.27 -3.57
CA ASN A 51 1.21 15.24 -2.77
C ASN A 51 2.69 15.34 -3.18
N PHE A 52 3.02 15.09 -4.45
CA PHE A 52 4.36 15.26 -5.00
C PHE A 52 4.36 16.28 -6.13
N ALA A 53 5.46 17.01 -6.29
CA ALA A 53 5.61 18.05 -7.30
C ALA A 53 5.88 17.46 -8.71
N TYR A 54 4.93 16.70 -9.25
CA TYR A 54 5.00 16.05 -10.56
C TYR A 54 5.24 17.05 -11.70
N ARG A 55 6.30 16.84 -12.50
CA ARG A 55 6.63 17.71 -13.63
C ARG A 55 5.81 17.36 -14.88
N SER A 56 5.49 16.08 -15.06
CA SER A 56 4.67 15.57 -16.16
C SER A 56 3.22 16.08 -16.07
N HIS A 57 2.68 16.08 -14.85
CA HIS A 57 1.28 16.40 -14.56
C HIS A 57 1.14 17.39 -13.40
N PRO A 58 1.60 18.65 -13.56
CA PRO A 58 1.52 19.66 -12.50
C PRO A 58 0.08 20.01 -12.11
N GLU A 59 -0.90 19.75 -12.97
CA GLU A 59 -2.33 19.93 -12.73
C GLU A 59 -2.93 18.97 -11.69
N LEU A 60 -2.20 17.90 -11.34
CA LEU A 60 -2.62 16.87 -10.40
C LEU A 60 -2.04 17.08 -8.99
N GLN A 61 -1.18 18.07 -8.78
CA GLN A 61 -0.54 18.30 -7.49
C GLN A 61 -1.52 18.90 -6.46
N THR A 62 -1.32 18.55 -5.19
CA THR A 62 -2.02 19.18 -4.05
C THR A 62 -1.29 20.42 -3.53
N GLN A 63 -1.73 20.98 -2.41
CA GLN A 63 -1.12 22.16 -1.80
C GLN A 63 0.16 21.78 -1.05
N SER A 64 1.23 22.58 -1.24
CA SER A 64 2.55 22.37 -0.61
C SER A 64 3.14 20.97 -0.85
N PRO A 65 3.24 20.53 -2.12
CA PRO A 65 3.63 19.17 -2.44
C PRO A 65 5.09 18.89 -2.04
N VAL A 66 5.40 17.62 -1.79
CA VAL A 66 6.76 17.12 -1.63
C VAL A 66 7.57 17.44 -2.88
N THR A 67 8.66 18.17 -2.70
CA THR A 67 9.57 18.49 -3.81
C THR A 67 10.49 17.31 -4.14
N TYR A 68 11.02 17.33 -5.36
CA TYR A 68 12.06 16.38 -5.78
C TYR A 68 13.26 16.37 -4.81
N GLU A 69 13.71 17.55 -4.35
CA GLU A 69 14.81 17.67 -3.39
C GLU A 69 14.44 17.10 -2.01
N GLY A 70 13.18 17.28 -1.57
CA GLY A 70 12.66 16.70 -0.34
C GLY A 70 12.68 15.16 -0.39
N ALA A 71 12.20 14.58 -1.49
CA ALA A 71 12.24 13.14 -1.73
C ALA A 71 13.68 12.60 -1.78
N ARG A 72 14.58 13.28 -2.51
CA ARG A 72 16.01 12.91 -2.59
C ARG A 72 16.70 12.97 -1.23
N ARG A 73 16.34 13.96 -0.41
CA ARG A 73 16.87 14.07 0.94
C ARG A 73 16.42 12.91 1.82
N LEU A 74 15.14 12.51 1.77
CA LEU A 74 14.66 11.33 2.49
C LEU A 74 15.39 10.06 2.02
N ALA A 75 15.53 9.87 0.70
CA ALA A 75 16.23 8.73 0.11
C ALA A 75 17.68 8.61 0.61
N GLN A 76 18.41 9.73 0.63
CA GLN A 76 19.76 9.79 1.16
C GLN A 76 19.83 9.36 2.63
N VAL A 77 18.92 9.87 3.47
CA VAL A 77 18.91 9.56 4.91
C VAL A 77 18.51 8.09 5.17
N CYS A 78 17.55 7.56 4.42
CA CYS A 78 17.18 6.15 4.48
C CYS A 78 18.37 5.24 4.16
N ARG A 79 19.07 5.52 3.04
CA ARG A 79 20.29 4.78 2.65
C ARG A 79 21.39 4.85 3.72
N GLN A 80 21.62 6.01 4.31
CA GLN A 80 22.62 6.19 5.38
C GLN A 80 22.31 5.38 6.65
N ASN A 81 21.04 5.05 6.88
CA ASN A 81 20.58 4.31 8.06
C ASN A 81 20.19 2.86 7.73
N GLY A 82 20.44 2.38 6.51
CA GLY A 82 20.09 1.00 6.11
C GLY A 82 18.58 0.73 6.06
N VAL A 83 17.77 1.76 5.83
CA VAL A 83 16.32 1.67 5.69
C VAL A 83 15.98 1.65 4.20
N ARG A 84 15.25 0.61 3.75
CA ARG A 84 14.68 0.54 2.41
C ARG A 84 13.53 1.55 2.29
N LEU A 85 13.47 2.30 1.19
CA LEU A 85 12.45 3.31 0.94
C LEU A 85 11.59 2.89 -0.24
N THR A 86 10.27 2.81 -0.02
CA THR A 86 9.30 2.39 -1.04
C THR A 86 8.12 3.37 -1.04
N PRO A 87 8.09 4.38 -1.92
CA PRO A 87 6.96 5.30 -1.97
C PRO A 87 5.66 4.56 -2.35
N GLN A 88 4.53 5.07 -1.85
CA GLN A 88 3.21 4.57 -2.20
C GLN A 88 2.40 5.61 -2.99
N PHE A 89 1.70 5.13 -4.01
CA PHE A 89 0.67 5.87 -4.74
C PHE A 89 -0.62 5.03 -4.77
N GLN A 90 -1.69 5.55 -4.21
CA GLN A 90 -2.98 4.87 -4.15
C GLN A 90 -3.65 4.76 -5.51
N CYS A 91 -3.79 3.53 -5.98
CA CYS A 91 -4.38 3.22 -7.27
C CYS A 91 -5.76 2.60 -7.15
N LEU A 92 -6.56 2.88 -8.18
CA LEU A 92 -7.90 2.36 -8.39
C LEU A 92 -8.91 2.85 -7.35
N GLY A 93 -8.83 2.38 -6.11
CA GLY A 93 -9.62 2.84 -4.96
C GLY A 93 -9.12 4.17 -4.39
N HIS A 94 -9.76 4.67 -3.32
CA HIS A 94 -9.35 5.89 -2.62
C HIS A 94 -9.11 7.12 -3.51
N GLN A 95 -9.90 7.30 -4.58
CA GLN A 95 -9.83 8.49 -5.44
C GLN A 95 -10.67 9.65 -4.94
N SER A 96 -11.14 9.53 -3.70
CA SER A 96 -11.78 10.57 -2.93
C SER A 96 -11.74 10.21 -1.45
N TRP A 97 -11.98 11.20 -0.59
CA TRP A 97 -12.21 10.99 0.83
C TRP A 97 -13.22 12.00 1.37
N ALA A 98 -14.20 11.52 2.13
CA ALA A 98 -15.36 12.32 2.54
C ALA A 98 -15.94 13.07 1.32
N GLU A 99 -16.15 14.38 1.40
CA GLU A 99 -16.71 15.18 0.29
C GLU A 99 -15.67 15.55 -0.80
N THR A 100 -14.39 15.26 -0.58
CA THR A 100 -13.28 15.71 -1.45
C THR A 100 -12.95 14.65 -2.49
N THR A 101 -13.16 14.97 -3.77
CA THR A 101 -12.65 14.17 -4.90
C THR A 101 -11.20 14.53 -5.20
N PHE A 102 -10.34 13.54 -5.45
CA PHE A 102 -8.92 13.76 -5.65
C PHE A 102 -8.56 14.19 -7.09
N PRO A 103 -7.38 14.82 -7.28
CA PRO A 103 -7.08 15.60 -8.48
C PRO A 103 -7.31 14.90 -9.82
N LEU A 104 -6.98 13.60 -9.96
CA LEU A 104 -7.18 12.89 -11.23
C LEU A 104 -8.64 12.91 -11.67
N LEU A 105 -9.58 12.57 -10.79
CA LEU A 105 -11.01 12.52 -11.12
C LEU A 105 -11.65 13.91 -11.17
N VAL A 106 -11.04 14.93 -10.53
CA VAL A 106 -11.44 16.33 -10.72
C VAL A 106 -11.05 16.82 -12.12
N ARG A 107 -9.85 16.49 -12.59
CA ARG A 107 -9.34 16.92 -13.90
C ARG A 107 -9.92 16.12 -15.06
N TYR A 108 -10.12 14.82 -14.84
CA TYR A 108 -10.57 13.85 -15.84
C TYR A 108 -11.77 13.07 -15.28
N PRO A 109 -12.95 13.70 -15.14
CA PRO A 109 -14.14 13.04 -14.60
C PRO A 109 -14.61 11.85 -15.46
N GLU A 110 -14.21 11.78 -16.73
CA GLU A 110 -14.45 10.63 -17.61
C GLU A 110 -13.66 9.38 -17.22
N PHE A 111 -12.67 9.50 -16.32
CA PHE A 111 -11.94 8.36 -15.78
C PHE A 111 -12.65 7.71 -14.59
N ASP A 112 -13.67 8.33 -14.02
CA ASP A 112 -14.42 7.77 -12.88
C ASP A 112 -15.12 6.45 -13.28
N GLU A 113 -15.15 5.47 -12.38
CA GLU A 113 -15.93 4.23 -12.55
C GLU A 113 -17.45 4.49 -12.46
N THR A 114 -17.85 5.63 -11.90
CA THR A 114 -19.24 6.05 -11.69
C THR A 114 -19.49 7.47 -12.23
N PRO A 115 -19.24 7.72 -13.53
CA PRO A 115 -19.23 9.08 -14.07
C PRO A 115 -20.59 9.77 -13.88
N GLY A 116 -20.55 10.99 -13.34
CA GLY A 116 -21.74 11.79 -13.05
C GLY A 116 -22.59 11.32 -11.87
N GLN A 117 -22.18 10.29 -11.14
CA GLN A 117 -22.88 9.79 -9.96
C GLN A 117 -22.27 10.32 -8.65
N TYR A 118 -23.08 10.23 -7.59
CA TYR A 118 -22.68 10.54 -6.21
C TYR A 118 -22.07 11.94 -6.06
N PRO A 119 -22.80 13.03 -6.37
CA PRO A 119 -22.30 14.39 -6.17
C PRO A 119 -21.81 14.57 -4.73
N ASN A 120 -20.64 15.19 -4.56
CA ASN A 120 -19.94 15.32 -3.27
C ASN A 120 -19.69 14.00 -2.55
N ASN A 121 -19.57 12.89 -3.30
CA ASN A 121 -19.35 11.53 -2.81
C ASN A 121 -20.44 11.05 -1.84
N LYS A 122 -21.64 11.63 -1.94
CA LYS A 122 -22.77 11.21 -1.11
C LYS A 122 -23.11 9.75 -1.40
N ASP A 123 -23.37 8.98 -0.35
CA ASP A 123 -23.79 7.57 -0.38
C ASP A 123 -22.70 6.58 -0.85
N ILE A 124 -21.47 7.04 -1.01
CA ILE A 124 -20.29 6.18 -1.24
C ILE A 124 -19.22 6.47 -0.20
N TYR A 125 -18.31 5.51 -0.01
CA TYR A 125 -17.18 5.69 0.88
C TYR A 125 -16.03 6.46 0.21
N CYS A 126 -15.54 5.93 -0.91
CA CYS A 126 -14.53 6.57 -1.75
C CYS A 126 -14.79 6.26 -3.23
N ARG A 127 -14.29 7.12 -4.12
CA ARG A 127 -14.35 6.92 -5.57
C ARG A 127 -13.32 5.91 -6.03
N SER A 128 -13.58 5.34 -7.20
CA SER A 128 -12.60 4.56 -7.93
C SER A 128 -12.54 5.00 -9.40
N TRP A 129 -11.39 4.88 -10.04
CA TRP A 129 -11.28 5.10 -11.50
C TRP A 129 -11.61 3.83 -12.29
N CYS A 130 -11.97 3.98 -13.55
CA CYS A 130 -12.22 2.89 -14.49
C CYS A 130 -10.90 2.24 -14.93
N PRO A 131 -10.64 0.96 -14.59
CA PRO A 131 -9.38 0.27 -14.91
C PRO A 131 -9.22 -0.03 -16.41
N GLN A 132 -10.27 0.20 -17.21
CA GLN A 132 -10.26 0.00 -18.66
C GLN A 132 -10.15 1.30 -19.45
N HIS A 133 -10.12 2.47 -18.78
CA HIS A 133 -10.04 3.72 -19.50
C HIS A 133 -8.60 3.92 -20.05
N PRO A 134 -8.40 4.00 -21.38
CA PRO A 134 -7.06 3.98 -21.97
C PRO A 134 -6.23 5.23 -21.64
N GLY A 135 -6.89 6.31 -21.20
CA GLY A 135 -6.22 7.54 -20.77
C GLY A 135 -5.67 7.54 -19.34
N VAL A 136 -6.04 6.56 -18.49
CA VAL A 136 -5.60 6.54 -17.08
C VAL A 136 -4.13 6.12 -17.00
N ASN A 137 -3.79 4.95 -17.54
CA ASN A 137 -2.45 4.37 -17.37
C ASN A 137 -1.31 5.25 -17.88
N PRO A 138 -1.39 5.93 -19.04
CA PRO A 138 -0.32 6.83 -19.48
C PRO A 138 0.05 7.88 -18.42
N ILE A 139 -0.95 8.50 -17.78
CA ILE A 139 -0.75 9.48 -16.71
C ILE A 139 -0.16 8.81 -15.48
N ILE A 140 -0.79 7.72 -15.01
CA ILE A 140 -0.36 7.04 -13.78
C ILE A 140 1.08 6.51 -13.90
N PHE A 141 1.50 6.04 -15.08
CA PHE A 141 2.85 5.57 -15.33
C PHE A 141 3.88 6.71 -15.31
N ASP A 142 3.54 7.90 -15.82
CA ASP A 142 4.39 9.08 -15.68
C ASP A 142 4.56 9.47 -14.20
N LEU A 143 3.50 9.39 -13.39
CA LEU A 143 3.57 9.65 -11.94
C LEU A 143 4.44 8.60 -11.21
N PHE A 144 4.27 7.32 -11.53
CA PHE A 144 5.08 6.24 -10.97
C PHE A 144 6.57 6.45 -11.25
N ASP A 145 6.91 6.77 -12.50
CA ASP A 145 8.29 6.95 -12.92
C ASP A 145 8.96 8.13 -12.20
N GLU A 146 8.24 9.24 -11.99
CA GLU A 146 8.75 10.39 -11.23
C GLU A 146 8.94 10.06 -9.74
N LEU A 147 8.05 9.29 -9.12
CA LEU A 147 8.22 8.83 -7.73
C LEU A 147 9.41 7.90 -7.59
N ILE A 148 9.53 6.89 -8.47
CA ILE A 148 10.66 5.94 -8.47
C ILE A 148 11.97 6.70 -8.63
N GLU A 149 12.03 7.64 -9.58
CA GLU A 149 13.20 8.47 -9.80
C GLU A 149 13.53 9.29 -8.55
N ALA A 150 12.60 10.09 -8.04
CA ALA A 150 12.85 11.06 -6.97
C ALA A 150 13.21 10.40 -5.64
N PHE A 151 12.60 9.26 -5.31
CA PHE A 151 12.85 8.52 -4.07
C PHE A 151 14.00 7.51 -4.17
N GLU A 152 14.66 7.37 -5.34
CA GLU A 152 15.68 6.33 -5.59
C GLU A 152 15.19 4.93 -5.23
N ALA A 153 13.92 4.66 -5.50
CA ALA A 153 13.26 3.46 -4.99
C ALA A 153 13.51 2.26 -5.90
N ASP A 154 13.71 1.09 -5.28
CA ASP A 154 13.76 -0.21 -5.96
C ASP A 154 12.41 -0.94 -5.94
N ALA A 155 11.38 -0.30 -5.39
CA ALA A 155 10.01 -0.75 -5.36
C ALA A 155 9.02 0.41 -5.34
N LEU A 156 7.78 0.15 -5.76
CA LEU A 156 6.65 1.05 -5.58
C LEU A 156 5.48 0.28 -4.97
N HIS A 157 4.81 0.88 -3.98
CA HIS A 157 3.55 0.36 -3.46
C HIS A 157 2.37 1.03 -4.20
N VAL A 158 1.54 0.24 -4.88
CA VAL A 158 0.43 0.78 -5.70
C VAL A 158 -0.88 0.95 -4.94
N GLY A 159 -0.90 0.60 -3.65
CA GLY A 159 -2.12 0.67 -2.85
C GLY A 159 -3.07 -0.46 -3.24
N MET A 160 -4.20 -0.12 -3.89
CA MET A 160 -5.25 -1.03 -4.39
C MET A 160 -6.16 -1.63 -3.31
N ASP A 161 -6.17 -1.05 -2.12
CA ASP A 161 -7.13 -1.34 -1.06
C ASP A 161 -8.50 -0.72 -1.34
N GLU A 162 -9.52 -1.27 -0.70
CA GLU A 162 -10.84 -0.64 -0.55
C GLU A 162 -11.47 -0.19 -1.89
N VAL A 163 -11.19 -0.94 -2.96
CA VAL A 163 -11.83 -0.76 -4.27
C VAL A 163 -13.27 -1.24 -4.19
N PHE A 164 -14.17 -0.39 -3.70
CA PHE A 164 -15.59 -0.68 -3.56
C PHE A 164 -16.36 -0.57 -4.87
N LEU A 165 -16.05 0.47 -5.66
CA LEU A 165 -16.69 0.75 -6.93
C LEU A 165 -15.89 0.11 -8.06
N ILE A 166 -16.41 -0.97 -8.61
CA ILE A 166 -15.84 -1.69 -9.75
C ILE A 166 -16.93 -2.47 -10.46
N ALA A 167 -16.80 -2.68 -11.78
CA ALA A 167 -17.85 -3.26 -12.62
C ALA A 167 -19.18 -2.49 -12.53
N SER A 168 -19.10 -1.20 -12.24
CA SER A 168 -20.25 -0.35 -11.98
C SER A 168 -21.21 -0.34 -13.16
N GLU A 169 -22.51 -0.35 -12.88
CA GLU A 169 -23.53 -0.24 -13.90
C GLU A 169 -23.55 1.13 -14.61
N PHE A 170 -22.84 2.11 -14.06
CA PHE A 170 -22.67 3.45 -14.62
C PHE A 170 -21.41 3.58 -15.47
N CYS A 171 -20.47 2.63 -15.39
CA CYS A 171 -19.27 2.65 -16.21
C CYS A 171 -19.55 2.08 -17.61
N PRO A 172 -19.42 2.85 -18.70
CA PRO A 172 -19.68 2.34 -20.04
C PRO A 172 -18.68 1.27 -20.50
N ARG A 173 -17.54 1.14 -19.81
CA ARG A 173 -16.52 0.11 -20.10
C ARG A 173 -16.68 -1.10 -19.19
N CYS A 174 -16.93 -0.89 -17.91
CA CYS A 174 -16.90 -1.95 -16.90
C CYS A 174 -18.25 -2.62 -16.64
N LYS A 175 -19.38 -1.98 -16.99
CA LYS A 175 -20.72 -2.54 -16.76
C LYS A 175 -20.85 -3.95 -17.34
N GLY A 176 -21.29 -4.88 -16.49
CA GLY A 176 -21.56 -6.27 -16.88
C GLY A 176 -20.31 -7.13 -17.08
N GLN A 177 -19.12 -6.60 -16.79
CA GLN A 177 -17.90 -7.38 -16.74
C GLN A 177 -17.65 -7.99 -15.35
N ASP A 178 -16.74 -8.95 -15.30
CA ASP A 178 -16.32 -9.61 -14.06
C ASP A 178 -15.40 -8.70 -13.23
N PRO A 179 -15.78 -8.32 -11.99
CA PRO A 179 -14.96 -7.49 -11.10
C PRO A 179 -13.55 -8.03 -10.88
N ALA A 180 -13.40 -9.36 -10.76
CA ALA A 180 -12.10 -9.99 -10.54
C ALA A 180 -11.16 -9.77 -11.72
N ARG A 181 -11.69 -9.89 -12.95
CA ARG A 181 -10.90 -9.64 -14.18
C ARG A 181 -10.55 -8.17 -14.35
N LEU A 182 -11.44 -7.26 -13.97
CA LEU A 182 -11.17 -5.83 -14.01
C LEU A 182 -10.09 -5.42 -13.00
N PHE A 183 -10.19 -5.92 -11.77
CA PHE A 183 -9.18 -5.68 -10.74
C PHE A 183 -7.83 -6.27 -11.16
N ALA A 184 -7.81 -7.54 -11.59
CA ALA A 184 -6.61 -8.20 -12.06
C ALA A 184 -5.99 -7.49 -13.28
N LYS A 185 -6.80 -6.92 -14.18
CA LYS A 185 -6.29 -6.13 -15.30
C LYS A 185 -5.48 -4.93 -14.80
N ALA A 186 -6.01 -4.14 -13.86
CA ALA A 186 -5.29 -2.99 -13.31
C ALA A 186 -3.97 -3.44 -12.65
N VAL A 187 -4.02 -4.49 -11.82
CA VAL A 187 -2.81 -5.06 -11.19
C VAL A 187 -1.77 -5.50 -12.22
N ASN A 188 -2.18 -6.22 -13.25
CA ASN A 188 -1.28 -6.69 -14.32
C ASN A 188 -0.69 -5.53 -15.13
N ASP A 189 -1.47 -4.50 -15.47
CA ASP A 189 -0.96 -3.33 -16.17
C ASP A 189 0.12 -2.60 -15.33
N TYR A 190 -0.12 -2.45 -14.02
CA TYR A 190 0.83 -1.80 -13.12
C TYR A 190 2.09 -2.65 -12.91
N HIS A 191 1.93 -3.97 -12.77
CA HIS A 191 3.05 -4.91 -12.71
C HIS A 191 3.90 -4.88 -13.99
N ASP A 192 3.27 -4.87 -15.16
CA ASP A 192 3.96 -4.83 -16.45
C ASP A 192 4.82 -3.56 -16.59
N HIS A 193 4.32 -2.42 -16.16
CA HIS A 193 5.09 -1.18 -16.13
C HIS A 193 6.22 -1.25 -15.10
N LEU A 194 5.90 -1.51 -13.83
CA LEU A 194 6.84 -1.43 -12.70
C LEU A 194 7.90 -2.54 -12.75
N VAL A 195 7.47 -3.79 -12.84
CA VAL A 195 8.35 -4.95 -12.71
C VAL A 195 9.01 -5.30 -14.02
N LYS A 196 8.27 -5.39 -15.13
CA LYS A 196 8.85 -5.82 -16.41
C LYS A 196 9.62 -4.69 -17.10
N SER A 197 9.07 -3.48 -17.11
CA SER A 197 9.64 -2.35 -17.84
C SER A 197 10.64 -1.57 -17.01
N ARG A 198 10.26 -1.15 -15.79
CA ARG A 198 11.11 -0.34 -14.89
C ARG A 198 12.05 -1.16 -14.00
N ARG A 199 11.84 -2.48 -13.89
CA ARG A 199 12.68 -3.40 -13.10
C ARG A 199 12.72 -3.07 -11.60
N VAL A 200 11.60 -2.57 -11.06
CA VAL A 200 11.39 -2.36 -9.62
C VAL A 200 10.37 -3.37 -9.08
N GLU A 201 10.40 -3.68 -7.79
CA GLU A 201 9.36 -4.53 -7.19
C GLU A 201 8.03 -3.78 -7.06
N MET A 202 6.93 -4.54 -7.04
CA MET A 202 5.60 -4.01 -6.79
C MET A 202 5.09 -4.52 -5.43
N MET A 203 4.64 -3.59 -4.61
CA MET A 203 3.91 -3.86 -3.36
C MET A 203 2.44 -3.44 -3.51
N MET A 204 1.54 -4.11 -2.81
CA MET A 204 0.10 -3.86 -2.91
C MET A 204 -0.61 -4.30 -1.64
N TRP A 205 -1.68 -3.62 -1.24
CA TRP A 205 -2.59 -4.12 -0.21
C TRP A 205 -3.34 -5.36 -0.68
N GLY A 206 -3.57 -6.31 0.22
CA GLY A 206 -4.11 -7.63 -0.12
C GLY A 206 -5.63 -7.77 -0.04
N ASP A 207 -6.35 -6.84 0.60
CA ASP A 207 -7.75 -7.01 1.02
C ASP A 207 -8.70 -7.36 -0.13
N ARG A 208 -8.56 -6.73 -1.30
CA ARG A 208 -9.42 -7.03 -2.47
C ARG A 208 -9.19 -8.42 -3.09
N LEU A 209 -8.22 -9.20 -2.62
CA LEU A 209 -7.94 -10.57 -3.04
C LEU A 209 -8.54 -11.64 -2.10
N LEU A 210 -9.12 -11.23 -0.97
CA LEU A 210 -9.66 -12.13 0.05
C LEU A 210 -11.18 -12.26 -0.08
N ASP A 211 -11.71 -13.47 0.02
CA ASP A 211 -13.15 -13.70 0.10
C ASP A 211 -13.63 -13.36 1.53
N GLY A 212 -14.46 -12.32 1.67
CA GLY A 212 -14.96 -11.88 2.98
C GLY A 212 -15.79 -12.95 3.70
N VAL A 213 -16.55 -13.77 2.96
CA VAL A 213 -17.35 -14.84 3.56
C VAL A 213 -16.45 -15.98 4.06
N ALA A 214 -15.50 -16.41 3.24
CA ALA A 214 -14.61 -17.53 3.59
C ALA A 214 -13.64 -17.18 4.74
N THR A 215 -13.19 -15.93 4.81
CA THR A 215 -12.24 -15.45 5.83
C THR A 215 -12.91 -14.96 7.11
N GLY A 216 -14.20 -14.58 7.03
CA GLY A 216 -14.88 -13.88 8.12
C GLY A 216 -14.31 -12.49 8.38
N TYR A 217 -13.70 -11.86 7.37
CA TYR A 217 -13.34 -10.45 7.37
C TYR A 217 -14.50 -9.62 6.81
N GLY A 218 -14.67 -8.41 7.33
CA GLY A 218 -15.68 -7.49 6.79
C GLY A 218 -15.21 -6.79 5.51
N MET A 219 -16.13 -6.11 4.83
CA MET A 219 -15.91 -5.38 3.56
C MET A 219 -14.67 -4.47 3.48
N TRP A 220 -14.13 -4.03 4.62
CA TRP A 220 -12.89 -3.23 4.70
C TRP A 220 -11.66 -4.10 4.46
N GLU A 221 -11.55 -5.23 5.17
CA GLU A 221 -10.37 -6.11 5.17
C GLU A 221 -10.47 -7.25 4.13
N ALA A 222 -11.60 -7.38 3.42
CA ALA A 222 -11.80 -8.37 2.36
C ALA A 222 -12.81 -7.93 1.30
N ALA A 223 -12.85 -8.66 0.18
CA ALA A 223 -13.78 -8.41 -0.91
C ALA A 223 -15.17 -9.01 -0.65
N GLU A 224 -16.18 -8.14 -0.65
CA GLU A 224 -17.61 -8.51 -0.72
C GLU A 224 -18.23 -8.17 -2.09
N ASN A 225 -17.44 -7.60 -3.00
CA ASN A 225 -17.87 -7.15 -4.35
C ASN A 225 -17.31 -8.03 -5.48
N GLY A 226 -16.86 -9.23 -5.16
CA GLY A 226 -16.46 -10.24 -6.15
C GLY A 226 -15.07 -10.07 -6.75
N THR A 227 -14.19 -9.23 -6.18
CA THR A 227 -12.80 -9.08 -6.67
C THR A 227 -11.88 -10.22 -6.24
N HIS A 228 -12.18 -10.96 -5.17
CA HIS A 228 -11.29 -11.97 -4.59
C HIS A 228 -10.75 -13.05 -5.56
N PRO A 229 -11.48 -13.52 -6.61
CA PRO A 229 -10.92 -14.47 -7.57
C PRO A 229 -9.70 -13.90 -8.35
N ALA A 230 -9.47 -12.59 -8.32
CA ALA A 230 -8.29 -11.95 -8.89
C ALA A 230 -6.97 -12.48 -8.30
N ILE A 231 -7.00 -13.08 -7.10
CA ILE A 231 -5.84 -13.70 -6.47
C ILE A 231 -5.16 -14.74 -7.39
N ASP A 232 -5.92 -15.39 -8.26
CA ASP A 232 -5.44 -16.40 -9.21
C ASP A 232 -5.05 -15.84 -10.58
N LEU A 233 -5.26 -14.53 -10.80
CA LEU A 233 -5.10 -13.86 -12.10
C LEU A 233 -3.92 -12.88 -12.14
N ILE A 234 -3.17 -12.75 -11.04
CA ILE A 234 -2.08 -11.77 -10.89
C ILE A 234 -0.72 -12.44 -10.62
N PRO A 235 0.40 -11.75 -10.93
CA PRO A 235 1.75 -12.28 -10.77
C PRO A 235 2.12 -12.52 -9.31
N LYS A 236 2.77 -13.65 -9.02
CA LYS A 236 3.08 -14.10 -7.64
C LYS A 236 4.32 -13.46 -7.03
N ASP A 237 5.08 -12.72 -7.83
CA ASP A 237 6.23 -11.93 -7.39
C ASP A 237 5.82 -10.57 -6.80
N ILE A 238 4.53 -10.18 -6.84
CA ILE A 238 4.01 -9.05 -6.07
C ILE A 238 4.13 -9.36 -4.57
N ILE A 239 4.56 -8.36 -3.79
CA ILE A 239 4.56 -8.45 -2.32
C ILE A 239 3.23 -7.93 -1.81
N LEU A 240 2.49 -8.77 -1.09
CA LEU A 240 1.20 -8.43 -0.50
C LEU A 240 1.39 -7.90 0.92
N CYS A 241 0.96 -6.66 1.14
CA CYS A 241 0.79 -6.07 2.46
C CYS A 241 -0.60 -6.45 2.99
N ASP A 242 -0.65 -7.33 3.98
CA ASP A 242 -1.88 -7.98 4.45
C ASP A 242 -2.37 -7.33 5.74
N TRP A 243 -3.25 -6.34 5.63
CA TRP A 243 -3.61 -5.47 6.75
C TRP A 243 -4.83 -5.98 7.53
N HIS A 244 -4.70 -6.07 8.86
CA HIS A 244 -5.78 -6.45 9.78
C HIS A 244 -5.61 -5.74 11.12
N TYR A 245 -6.65 -5.05 11.59
CA TYR A 245 -6.52 -4.13 12.74
C TYR A 245 -7.20 -4.59 14.02
N THR A 246 -8.03 -5.63 13.93
CA THR A 246 -8.78 -6.15 15.06
C THR A 246 -8.09 -7.34 15.70
N LEU A 247 -8.28 -7.50 17.01
CA LEU A 247 -7.82 -8.67 17.76
C LEU A 247 -8.59 -9.91 17.26
N ARG A 248 -7.86 -10.92 16.80
CA ARG A 248 -8.42 -12.20 16.35
C ARG A 248 -7.56 -13.35 16.87
N GLU A 249 -8.18 -14.52 17.04
CA GLU A 249 -7.46 -15.76 17.35
C GLU A 249 -6.66 -16.26 16.14
N GLU A 250 -7.23 -16.07 14.95
CA GLU A 250 -6.65 -16.48 13.67
C GLU A 250 -6.81 -15.40 12.60
N TYR A 251 -5.79 -15.32 11.73
CA TYR A 251 -5.73 -14.42 10.57
C TYR A 251 -5.62 -15.25 9.29
N PRO A 252 -6.75 -15.77 8.74
CA PRO A 252 -6.75 -16.73 7.64
C PRO A 252 -6.17 -16.21 6.33
N SER A 253 -6.08 -14.89 6.13
CA SER A 253 -5.42 -14.26 4.97
C SER A 253 -3.97 -14.73 4.78
N ILE A 254 -3.21 -14.84 5.86
CA ILE A 254 -1.79 -15.21 5.84
C ILE A 254 -1.56 -16.55 5.14
N PRO A 255 -2.13 -17.68 5.63
CA PRO A 255 -1.96 -18.95 4.94
C PRO A 255 -2.54 -18.93 3.53
N ILE A 256 -3.66 -18.24 3.28
CA ILE A 256 -4.24 -18.12 1.93
C ILE A 256 -3.22 -17.52 0.95
N PHE A 257 -2.59 -16.40 1.30
CA PHE A 257 -1.62 -15.76 0.41
C PHE A 257 -0.35 -16.58 0.22
N LEU A 258 0.16 -17.18 1.30
CA LEU A 258 1.33 -18.05 1.24
C LEU A 258 1.04 -19.29 0.37
N ASP A 259 -0.12 -19.93 0.50
CA ASP A 259 -0.49 -21.09 -0.32
C ASP A 259 -0.64 -20.71 -1.80
N LYS A 260 -1.09 -19.48 -2.08
CA LYS A 260 -1.25 -18.96 -3.45
C LYS A 260 0.06 -18.55 -4.14
N GLY A 261 1.20 -18.59 -3.46
CA GLY A 261 2.49 -18.28 -4.08
C GLY A 261 3.14 -16.98 -3.60
N PHE A 262 2.41 -16.09 -2.94
CA PHE A 262 2.84 -14.72 -2.71
C PHE A 262 3.86 -14.59 -1.58
N ARG A 263 4.62 -13.50 -1.64
CA ARG A 263 5.36 -12.97 -0.49
C ARG A 263 4.45 -12.03 0.30
N VAL A 264 4.47 -12.13 1.62
CA VAL A 264 3.50 -11.47 2.51
C VAL A 264 4.20 -10.68 3.60
N ILE A 265 3.66 -9.49 3.89
CA ILE A 265 4.01 -8.66 5.05
C ILE A 265 2.68 -8.31 5.76
N PRO A 266 2.33 -8.97 6.87
CA PRO A 266 1.16 -8.61 7.64
C PRO A 266 1.28 -7.20 8.24
N GLY A 267 0.18 -6.45 8.24
CA GLY A 267 0.12 -5.06 8.64
C GLY A 267 -0.88 -4.81 9.76
N GLY A 268 -0.43 -4.32 10.90
CA GLY A 268 -1.32 -3.89 11.99
C GLY A 268 -1.34 -2.37 12.15
N TRP A 269 -2.27 -1.87 12.97
CA TRP A 269 -2.45 -0.44 13.22
C TRP A 269 -2.22 -0.06 14.68
N ARG A 270 -3.29 0.14 15.48
CA ARG A 270 -3.19 0.94 16.71
C ARG A 270 -3.50 0.23 18.02
N GLU A 271 -4.19 -0.91 17.97
CA GLU A 271 -4.51 -1.65 19.20
C GLU A 271 -3.36 -2.61 19.50
N GLU A 272 -2.67 -2.41 20.63
CA GLU A 272 -1.46 -3.14 20.99
C GLU A 272 -1.67 -4.67 21.04
N ASP A 273 -2.80 -5.12 21.61
CA ASP A 273 -3.12 -6.55 21.70
C ASP A 273 -3.36 -7.17 20.31
N ALA A 274 -3.95 -6.41 19.38
CA ALA A 274 -4.16 -6.87 18.00
C ALA A 274 -2.83 -6.93 17.23
N VAL A 275 -1.94 -5.95 17.44
CA VAL A 275 -0.57 -5.96 16.90
C VAL A 275 0.19 -7.20 17.37
N GLU A 276 0.14 -7.48 18.67
CA GLU A 276 0.79 -8.65 19.26
C GLU A 276 0.22 -9.96 18.71
N ALA A 277 -1.11 -10.09 18.66
CA ALA A 277 -1.77 -11.28 18.13
C ALA A 277 -1.46 -11.54 16.64
N LEU A 278 -1.43 -10.49 15.81
CA LEU A 278 -1.11 -10.61 14.39
C LEU A 278 0.33 -11.06 14.17
N ILE A 279 1.29 -10.47 14.89
CA ILE A 279 2.70 -10.89 14.83
C ILE A 279 2.84 -12.35 15.27
N ASP A 280 2.26 -12.71 16.42
CA ASP A 280 2.34 -14.07 16.98
C ASP A 280 1.69 -15.12 16.07
N TYR A 281 0.62 -14.76 15.36
CA TYR A 281 0.02 -15.64 14.37
C TYR A 281 0.90 -15.78 13.14
N ALA A 282 1.46 -14.69 12.63
CA ALA A 282 2.34 -14.68 11.47
C ALA A 282 3.64 -15.48 11.70
N GLU A 283 4.18 -15.50 12.93
CA GLU A 283 5.37 -16.31 13.31
C GLU A 283 5.15 -17.81 13.10
N ARG A 284 3.91 -18.30 13.22
CA ARG A 284 3.56 -19.70 12.98
C ARG A 284 3.81 -20.13 11.53
N TYR A 285 3.88 -19.17 10.62
CA TYR A 285 4.09 -19.35 9.18
C TYR A 285 5.45 -18.81 8.71
N ALA A 286 6.42 -18.68 9.61
CA ALA A 286 7.76 -18.24 9.27
C ALA A 286 8.37 -19.08 8.12
N GLY A 287 8.91 -18.39 7.12
CA GLY A 287 9.48 -19.02 5.92
C GLY A 287 9.91 -17.97 4.90
N GLU A 288 10.47 -18.40 3.77
CA GLU A 288 11.06 -17.50 2.75
C GLU A 288 10.09 -16.46 2.18
N ARG A 289 8.79 -16.73 2.24
CA ARG A 289 7.73 -15.87 1.70
C ARG A 289 7.00 -15.06 2.78
N MET A 290 7.23 -15.33 4.05
CA MET A 290 6.77 -14.49 5.15
C MET A 290 7.87 -13.46 5.45
N LEU A 291 7.75 -12.27 4.85
CA LEU A 291 8.86 -11.32 4.77
C LEU A 291 9.03 -10.46 6.00
N GLY A 292 7.96 -10.19 6.75
CA GLY A 292 8.03 -9.10 7.69
C GLY A 292 6.78 -8.83 8.48
N TYR A 293 6.80 -7.69 9.14
CA TYR A 293 5.62 -7.04 9.71
C TYR A 293 5.62 -5.55 9.33
N LEU A 294 4.45 -4.98 9.09
CA LEU A 294 4.26 -3.58 8.74
C LEU A 294 3.45 -2.85 9.82
N SER A 295 4.04 -1.85 10.45
CA SER A 295 3.33 -0.92 11.33
C SER A 295 2.68 0.17 10.48
N THR A 296 1.36 0.16 10.34
CA THR A 296 0.59 1.21 9.67
C THR A 296 0.19 2.31 10.66
N THR A 297 0.05 3.55 10.21
CA THR A 297 -0.18 4.70 11.12
C THR A 297 -1.45 5.49 10.81
N TRP A 298 -1.81 5.64 9.52
CA TRP A 298 -3.05 6.31 9.06
C TRP A 298 -3.28 7.71 9.65
N GLY A 299 -2.21 8.43 9.99
CA GLY A 299 -2.29 9.75 10.62
C GLY A 299 -2.69 9.75 12.11
N ALA A 300 -2.79 8.57 12.76
CA ALA A 300 -3.13 8.45 14.17
C ALA A 300 -2.02 8.96 15.12
N VAL A 301 -0.83 9.20 14.59
CA VAL A 301 0.32 9.75 15.32
C VAL A 301 1.00 10.80 14.45
N LYS A 302 1.54 11.85 15.08
CA LYS A 302 2.36 12.82 14.38
C LYS A 302 3.63 12.16 13.89
N ILE A 303 4.10 12.55 12.70
CA ILE A 303 5.34 12.01 12.13
C ILE A 303 6.50 12.15 13.12
N SER A 304 6.62 13.29 13.81
CA SER A 304 7.66 13.55 14.82
C SER A 304 7.67 12.58 16.01
N ASP A 305 6.59 11.83 16.22
CA ASP A 305 6.38 11.01 17.40
C ASP A 305 6.36 9.50 17.04
N LEU A 306 6.59 9.15 15.77
CA LEU A 306 6.52 7.77 15.25
C LEU A 306 7.35 6.79 16.07
N ALA A 307 8.61 7.12 16.35
CA ALA A 307 9.52 6.23 17.08
C ALA A 307 9.11 6.00 18.56
N GLY A 308 8.22 6.84 19.09
CA GLY A 308 7.68 6.69 20.45
C GLY A 308 6.25 6.12 20.49
N TRP A 309 5.65 5.81 19.34
CA TRP A 309 4.26 5.40 19.29
C TRP A 309 4.07 3.98 19.83
N ALA A 310 3.13 3.80 20.76
CA ALA A 310 2.98 2.55 21.52
C ALA A 310 2.83 1.29 20.62
N PRO A 311 2.04 1.30 19.53
CA PRO A 311 1.94 0.16 18.61
C PRO A 311 3.25 -0.20 17.90
N ILE A 312 4.08 0.79 17.54
CA ILE A 312 5.42 0.57 16.97
C ILE A 312 6.34 -0.04 18.03
N LEU A 313 6.31 0.47 19.27
CA LEU A 313 7.09 -0.09 20.37
C LEU A 313 6.64 -1.51 20.74
N LYS A 314 5.34 -1.80 20.66
CA LYS A 314 4.78 -3.14 20.85
C LYS A 314 5.29 -4.11 19.79
N ALA A 315 5.24 -3.72 18.51
CA ALA A 315 5.81 -4.50 17.41
C ALA A 315 7.30 -4.76 17.64
N GLN A 316 8.07 -3.73 18.01
CA GLN A 316 9.48 -3.87 18.35
C GLN A 316 9.75 -4.94 19.41
N GLN A 317 8.97 -4.93 20.50
CA GLN A 317 9.14 -5.85 21.63
C GLN A 317 8.86 -7.30 21.24
N ARG A 318 8.00 -7.53 20.23
CA ARG A 318 7.71 -8.87 19.72
C ARG A 318 8.76 -9.33 18.72
N LEU A 319 9.11 -8.49 17.74
CA LEU A 319 10.04 -8.81 16.65
C LEU A 319 11.50 -8.98 17.10
N LYS A 320 11.87 -8.52 18.30
CA LYS A 320 13.22 -8.66 18.88
C LYS A 320 13.40 -9.92 19.76
N ARG A 321 12.35 -10.69 20.04
CA ARG A 321 12.42 -11.89 20.88
C ARG A 321 13.04 -13.06 20.15
#